data_AF-A0A433RQG6-F1
#
_entry.id   AF-A0A433RQG6-F1
#
_cell.length_a   1.000
_cell.length_b   1.000
_cell.length_c   1.000
_cell.angle_alpha   90.00
_cell.angle_beta   90.00
_cell.angle_gamma   90.00
#
_symmetry.space_group_name_H-M   'P 1'
#
loop_
_entity.id
_entity.type
_entity.pdbx_description
1 polymer ?
#
loop_
_entity_poly.entity_id
_entity_poly.type
_entity_poly.pdbx_seq_one_letter_code
_entity_poly.pdbx_strand_id
1 'polypeptide(L)'
;MNQLTITPLPWKDTDDWLNYFLLASTERPRYSLTEQNLTFERVAVRVLGVPLDDVEYFNTLYEWHTASDVHVLSEELNKQIQNEDFQLLQNILQQHKELPKGLSINRLVAMMYGAKLIPQHKDPQMNRHLQTTLIRVIKTFQQQQAQGLLSNDFRRFLIDLVKWMKNHWIVWMKDATPQTPFPKVVWYGDTTQSQRYFLLLLMWLGCDVLLFHPAGKDDFQPLDPHNEESTVYRYGDTAPMQPFPTQIREVQATVGYRSTQQLERLIEDEHGVYRPWQYQNYEPHNVMLQHTYDDIFIYAKEPAMMRPGFKAQKPTIYIPNIFAKVNGMSRDKQDYWEKMHALVELPNTLLIQQFPYVKESKANFQFHYDKSLVGGNLDSERMMGTSWWQYKELSPEIQVAIARIIIDCCENPSIQKINGEKERDLAITTLKQLSMVPKEILRFMQSFDYAQQLPKIVVFYDESLGHLTRADAILFSFLNRFGFDIIFYTPTGKQDIENYLEPSIYTIHRLEEMVFDVHYEQPTKTQSFIQKIRKRFFD
;
A
#
# COMPACT_ATOMS: atom_id res chain seq x y z
N MET A 1 6.82 3.23 -42.56
CA MET A 1 6.43 1.95 -41.95
C MET A 1 7.10 1.91 -40.60
N ASN A 2 6.33 1.88 -39.52
CA ASN A 2 6.86 2.13 -38.18
C ASN A 2 7.61 0.92 -37.62
N GLN A 3 8.93 0.94 -37.47
CA GLN A 3 9.66 -0.14 -36.80
C GLN A 3 9.17 -0.24 -35.35
N LEU A 4 8.72 -1.42 -34.93
CA LEU A 4 8.28 -1.68 -33.56
C LEU A 4 9.52 -1.94 -32.69
N THR A 5 9.76 -1.08 -31.70
CA THR A 5 10.87 -1.21 -30.75
C THR A 5 10.30 -1.42 -29.36
N ILE A 6 10.38 -2.66 -28.87
CA ILE A 6 9.89 -3.03 -27.54
C ILE A 6 11.11 -3.14 -26.62
N THR A 7 11.15 -2.32 -25.58
CA THR A 7 12.21 -2.39 -24.57
C THR A 7 11.67 -2.97 -23.27
N PRO A 8 12.39 -3.85 -22.58
CA PRO A 8 12.05 -4.19 -21.20
C PRO A 8 12.14 -2.92 -20.35
N LEU A 9 11.20 -2.76 -19.41
CA LEU A 9 11.20 -1.62 -18.49
C LEU A 9 12.50 -1.62 -17.66
N PRO A 10 13.29 -0.53 -17.64
CA PRO A 10 14.70 -0.59 -17.30
C PRO A 10 14.96 -0.16 -15.85
N TRP A 11 14.66 -0.96 -14.83
CA TRP A 11 15.11 -0.65 -13.47
C TRP A 11 15.52 -1.88 -12.64
N LYS A 12 16.61 -1.67 -11.89
CA LYS A 12 17.24 -2.63 -10.97
C LYS A 12 16.79 -2.47 -9.51
N ASP A 13 15.98 -1.49 -9.12
CA ASP A 13 15.66 -1.22 -7.70
C ASP A 13 14.35 -0.44 -7.49
N THR A 14 13.17 -0.96 -7.85
CA THR A 14 11.92 -0.27 -7.41
C THR A 14 10.79 -1.23 -7.11
N ASP A 15 10.21 -1.07 -5.92
CA ASP A 15 8.89 -1.51 -5.48
C ASP A 15 7.73 -0.87 -6.28
N ASP A 16 7.93 -0.60 -7.58
CA ASP A 16 7.04 0.22 -8.42
C ASP A 16 6.63 -0.49 -9.73
N TRP A 17 7.11 -1.71 -9.95
CA TRP A 17 6.81 -2.50 -11.16
C TRP A 17 5.30 -2.74 -11.36
N LEU A 18 4.56 -2.82 -10.26
CA LEU A 18 3.11 -3.02 -10.27
C LEU A 18 2.36 -1.81 -10.82
N ASN A 19 2.81 -0.59 -10.50
CA ASN A 19 2.21 0.62 -11.02
C ASN A 19 2.40 0.69 -12.54
N TYR A 20 3.60 0.40 -13.03
CA TYR A 20 3.84 0.31 -14.48
C TYR A 20 3.04 -0.81 -15.15
N PHE A 21 2.85 -1.95 -14.47
CA PHE A 21 2.03 -3.05 -14.99
C PHE A 21 0.58 -2.60 -15.20
N LEU A 22 0.02 -1.79 -14.30
CA LEU A 22 -1.37 -1.30 -14.42
C LEU A 22 -1.53 -0.18 -15.45
N LEU A 23 -0.50 0.65 -15.68
CA LEU A 23 -0.54 1.69 -16.71
C LEU A 23 -0.67 1.11 -18.12
N ALA A 24 -1.34 1.87 -19.00
CA ALA A 24 -1.31 1.60 -20.43
C ALA A 24 0.10 1.82 -20.99
N SER A 25 0.51 1.05 -22.01
CA SER A 25 1.85 1.20 -22.60
C SER A 25 2.10 2.59 -23.19
N THR A 26 1.04 3.30 -23.58
CA THR A 26 1.04 4.69 -24.06
C THR A 26 1.36 5.73 -23.00
N GLU A 27 1.17 5.40 -21.73
CA GLU A 27 1.34 6.30 -20.59
C GLU A 27 2.71 6.11 -19.91
N ARG A 28 3.52 5.17 -20.41
CA ARG A 28 4.83 4.85 -19.82
C ARG A 28 5.92 5.83 -20.29
N PRO A 29 6.95 6.07 -19.48
CA PRO A 29 7.94 7.13 -19.72
C PRO A 29 8.64 7.09 -21.09
N ARG A 30 8.87 5.90 -21.67
CA ARG A 30 9.54 5.76 -22.98
C ARG A 30 8.61 5.51 -24.16
N TYR A 31 7.30 5.74 -24.00
CA TYR A 31 6.39 5.69 -25.14
C TYR A 31 6.74 6.78 -26.15
N SER A 32 6.94 6.39 -27.42
CA SER A 32 7.21 7.33 -28.50
C SER A 32 6.66 6.82 -29.82
N LEU A 33 5.87 7.66 -30.49
CA LEU A 33 5.32 7.40 -31.81
C LEU A 33 5.87 8.43 -32.79
N THR A 34 6.60 7.96 -33.80
CA THR A 34 7.12 8.76 -34.92
C THR A 34 6.60 8.22 -36.25
N GLU A 35 6.80 8.93 -37.36
CA GLU A 35 6.41 8.46 -38.71
C GLU A 35 7.15 7.19 -39.18
N GLN A 36 8.23 6.82 -38.49
CA GLN A 36 9.09 5.70 -38.85
C GLN A 36 9.27 4.65 -37.76
N ASN A 37 8.97 4.93 -36.49
CA ASN A 37 9.18 4.04 -35.35
C ASN A 37 8.06 4.18 -34.31
N LEU A 38 7.66 3.06 -33.71
CA LEU A 38 6.86 3.01 -32.49
C LEU A 38 7.70 2.34 -31.41
N THR A 39 7.97 3.07 -30.33
CA THR A 39 8.74 2.59 -29.17
C THR A 39 7.85 2.55 -27.94
N PHE A 40 7.87 1.45 -27.20
CA PHE A 40 7.19 1.37 -25.90
C PHE A 40 7.89 0.35 -24.98
N GLU A 41 7.59 0.46 -23.69
CA GLU A 41 8.13 -0.43 -22.66
C GLU A 41 7.16 -1.57 -22.35
N ARG A 42 7.70 -2.77 -22.17
CA ARG A 42 6.97 -3.93 -21.63
C ARG A 42 7.37 -4.19 -20.18
N VAL A 43 6.42 -4.63 -19.36
CA VAL A 43 6.68 -5.09 -18.00
C VAL A 43 6.81 -6.60 -17.99
N ALA A 44 7.93 -7.12 -17.48
CA ALA A 44 8.10 -8.55 -17.25
C ALA A 44 8.75 -8.80 -15.90
N VAL A 45 8.00 -9.39 -14.97
CA VAL A 45 8.44 -9.56 -13.57
C VAL A 45 8.20 -10.97 -13.11
N ARG A 46 9.21 -11.55 -12.47
CA ARG A 46 9.15 -12.80 -11.71
C ARG A 46 8.96 -12.46 -10.24
N VAL A 47 7.72 -12.59 -9.76
CA VAL A 47 7.33 -12.30 -8.39
C VAL A 47 7.41 -13.60 -7.58
N LEU A 48 8.43 -13.68 -6.73
CA LEU A 48 8.80 -14.88 -6.00
C LEU A 48 8.57 -14.68 -4.50
N GLY A 49 7.91 -15.66 -3.87
CA GLY A 49 7.48 -15.57 -2.48
C GLY A 49 6.07 -14.98 -2.37
N VAL A 50 5.68 -14.64 -1.14
CA VAL A 50 4.40 -13.97 -0.85
C VAL A 50 4.65 -12.80 0.10
N PRO A 51 3.86 -11.72 0.00
CA PRO A 51 3.88 -10.69 1.02
C PRO A 51 3.44 -11.26 2.38
N LEU A 52 3.66 -10.45 3.40
CA LEU A 52 3.28 -10.73 4.78
C LEU A 52 1.76 -11.08 4.90
N ASP A 53 0.90 -10.46 4.10
CA ASP A 53 -0.54 -10.79 3.97
C ASP A 53 -0.79 -11.69 2.74
N ASP A 54 -0.87 -13.00 2.94
CA ASP A 54 -1.12 -13.95 1.86
C ASP A 54 -2.58 -13.92 1.37
N VAL A 55 -3.55 -13.56 2.21
CA VAL A 55 -4.97 -13.43 1.83
C VAL A 55 -5.13 -12.32 0.80
N GLU A 56 -4.49 -11.18 1.02
CA GLU A 56 -4.57 -10.04 0.12
C GLU A 56 -3.83 -10.29 -1.21
N TYR A 57 -2.72 -11.02 -1.18
CA TYR A 57 -2.05 -11.56 -2.36
C TYR A 57 -2.98 -12.43 -3.21
N PHE A 58 -3.68 -13.39 -2.60
CA PHE A 58 -4.63 -14.25 -3.32
C PHE A 58 -5.86 -13.49 -3.81
N ASN A 59 -6.36 -12.53 -3.03
CA ASN A 59 -7.48 -11.71 -3.47
C ASN A 59 -7.13 -10.88 -4.71
N THR A 60 -5.90 -10.36 -4.80
CA THR A 60 -5.51 -9.61 -6.01
C THR A 60 -5.36 -10.51 -7.23
N LEU A 61 -4.82 -11.73 -7.08
CA LEU A 61 -4.81 -12.71 -8.17
C LEU A 61 -6.22 -13.03 -8.67
N TYR A 62 -7.18 -13.19 -7.75
CA TYR A 62 -8.58 -13.38 -8.10
C TYR A 62 -9.18 -12.17 -8.82
N GLU A 63 -8.96 -10.96 -8.29
CA GLU A 63 -9.45 -9.73 -8.91
C GLU A 63 -8.94 -9.58 -10.35
N TRP A 64 -7.65 -9.84 -10.60
CA TRP A 64 -7.08 -9.85 -11.95
C TRP A 64 -7.66 -10.93 -12.85
N HIS A 65 -7.98 -12.10 -12.31
CA HIS A 65 -8.66 -13.14 -13.09
C HIS A 65 -10.07 -12.70 -13.54
N THR A 66 -10.73 -11.86 -12.75
CA THR A 66 -12.05 -11.32 -13.07
C THR A 66 -12.00 -10.03 -13.90
N ALA A 67 -10.84 -9.37 -13.99
CA ALA A 67 -10.67 -8.15 -14.75
C ALA A 67 -10.64 -8.42 -16.27
N SER A 68 -11.23 -7.54 -17.07
CA SER A 68 -11.37 -7.75 -18.52
C SER A 68 -10.08 -7.54 -19.31
N ASP A 69 -9.08 -6.87 -18.74
CA ASP A 69 -7.84 -6.45 -19.38
C ASP A 69 -6.61 -7.28 -18.96
N VAL A 70 -6.79 -8.27 -18.07
CA VAL A 70 -5.73 -9.15 -17.58
C VAL A 70 -6.06 -10.62 -17.86
N HIS A 71 -5.12 -11.30 -18.53
CA HIS A 71 -5.22 -12.71 -18.88
C HIS A 71 -4.44 -13.57 -17.89
N VAL A 72 -5.14 -14.18 -16.93
CA VAL A 72 -4.54 -15.14 -16.00
C VAL A 72 -4.39 -16.50 -16.68
N LEU A 73 -3.37 -16.61 -17.53
CA LEU A 73 -3.14 -17.74 -18.41
C LEU A 73 -3.02 -19.07 -17.67
N SER A 74 -2.52 -19.12 -16.43
CA SER A 74 -2.44 -20.39 -15.69
C SER A 74 -3.80 -21.07 -15.52
N GLU A 75 -4.88 -20.29 -15.43
CA GLU A 75 -6.25 -20.78 -15.25
C GLU A 75 -7.01 -20.93 -16.57
N GLU A 76 -6.82 -20.02 -17.53
CA GLU A 76 -7.58 -20.01 -18.77
C GLU A 76 -6.89 -20.71 -19.96
N LEU A 77 -5.70 -21.32 -19.76
CA LEU A 77 -4.92 -21.91 -20.85
C LEU A 77 -5.69 -22.99 -21.60
N ASN A 78 -6.23 -22.64 -22.77
CA ASN A 78 -6.84 -23.59 -23.69
C ASN A 78 -5.78 -24.56 -24.26
N LYS A 79 -5.88 -25.83 -23.86
CA LYS A 79 -4.97 -26.93 -24.23
C LYS A 79 -5.45 -27.74 -25.45
N GLN A 80 -6.53 -27.34 -26.11
CA GLN A 80 -7.08 -28.02 -27.29
C GLN A 80 -6.40 -27.53 -28.58
N ILE A 81 -6.19 -28.44 -29.52
CA ILE A 81 -5.72 -28.13 -30.89
C ILE A 81 -6.71 -28.74 -31.86
N GLN A 82 -7.05 -28.02 -32.93
CA GLN A 82 -7.90 -28.56 -33.99
C GLN A 82 -7.19 -29.74 -34.68
N ASN A 83 -7.95 -30.79 -35.00
CA ASN A 83 -7.35 -32.00 -35.57
C ASN A 83 -6.62 -31.70 -36.89
N GLU A 84 -7.18 -30.82 -37.72
CA GLU A 84 -6.55 -30.38 -38.97
C GLU A 84 -5.18 -29.73 -38.74
N ASP A 85 -5.09 -28.78 -37.80
CA ASP A 85 -3.84 -28.13 -37.42
C ASP A 85 -2.82 -29.13 -36.86
N PHE A 86 -3.29 -30.07 -36.03
CA PHE A 86 -2.44 -31.12 -35.50
C PHE A 86 -1.85 -31.99 -36.60
N GLN A 87 -2.66 -32.45 -37.56
CA GLN A 87 -2.18 -33.27 -38.68
C GLN A 87 -1.19 -32.51 -39.57
N LEU A 88 -1.48 -31.25 -39.91
CA LEU A 88 -0.56 -30.40 -40.67
C LEU A 88 0.78 -30.23 -39.95
N LEU A 89 0.75 -30.00 -38.64
CA LEU A 89 1.96 -29.86 -37.85
C LEU A 89 2.74 -31.17 -37.72
N GLN A 90 2.05 -32.32 -37.60
CA GLN A 90 2.70 -33.64 -37.63
C GLN A 90 3.43 -33.87 -38.94
N ASN A 91 2.82 -33.52 -40.08
CA ASN A 91 3.45 -33.67 -41.39
C ASN A 91 4.74 -32.85 -41.50
N ILE A 92 4.72 -31.60 -41.01
CA ILE A 92 5.92 -30.74 -40.99
C ILE A 92 7.01 -31.32 -40.08
N LEU A 93 6.63 -31.80 -38.89
CA LEU A 93 7.56 -32.42 -37.94
C LEU A 93 8.14 -33.75 -38.46
N GLN A 94 7.37 -34.52 -39.22
CA GLN A 94 7.84 -35.75 -39.87
C GLN A 94 8.90 -35.42 -40.93
N GLN A 95 8.63 -34.45 -41.80
CA GLN A 95 9.62 -33.97 -42.77
C GLN A 95 10.88 -33.40 -42.09
N HIS A 96 10.72 -32.74 -40.94
CA HIS A 96 11.86 -32.28 -40.14
C HIS A 96 12.73 -33.46 -39.68
N LYS A 97 12.14 -34.56 -39.21
CA LYS A 97 12.88 -35.73 -38.72
C LYS A 97 13.55 -36.55 -39.82
N GLU A 98 12.99 -36.58 -41.02
CA GLU A 98 13.53 -37.33 -42.16
C GLU A 98 14.83 -36.71 -42.72
N LEU A 99 15.08 -35.44 -42.44
CA LEU A 99 16.29 -34.75 -42.87
C LEU A 99 17.43 -34.94 -41.85
N PRO A 100 18.66 -35.32 -42.27
CA PRO A 100 19.78 -35.58 -41.35
C PRO A 100 20.15 -34.41 -40.42
N LYS A 101 19.86 -33.17 -40.81
CA LYS A 101 20.11 -31.96 -40.01
C LYS A 101 18.84 -31.22 -39.59
N GLY A 102 17.66 -31.81 -39.85
CA GLY A 102 16.39 -31.12 -39.72
C GLY A 102 16.18 -29.99 -40.74
N LEU A 103 14.98 -29.41 -40.71
CA LEU A 103 14.68 -28.15 -41.40
C LEU A 103 15.38 -26.98 -40.70
N SER A 104 15.86 -26.00 -41.46
CA SER A 104 16.30 -24.72 -40.89
C SER A 104 15.12 -23.98 -40.25
N ILE A 105 15.39 -23.17 -39.22
CA ILE A 105 14.34 -22.43 -38.49
C ILE A 105 13.49 -21.58 -39.45
N ASN A 106 14.14 -20.86 -40.38
CA ASN A 106 13.44 -20.03 -41.35
C ASN A 106 12.53 -20.85 -42.27
N ARG A 107 12.99 -22.03 -42.72
CA ARG A 107 12.18 -22.92 -43.57
C ARG A 107 11.01 -23.52 -42.79
N LEU A 108 11.24 -23.91 -41.54
CA LEU A 108 10.20 -24.42 -40.65
C LEU A 108 9.10 -23.36 -40.44
N VAL A 109 9.48 -22.14 -40.07
CA VAL A 109 8.53 -21.03 -39.86
C VAL A 109 7.80 -20.67 -41.16
N ALA A 110 8.49 -20.63 -42.30
CA ALA A 110 7.85 -20.40 -43.60
C ALA A 110 6.81 -21.46 -43.95
N MET A 111 7.11 -22.75 -43.69
CA MET A 111 6.17 -23.85 -43.90
C MET A 111 4.96 -23.73 -42.96
N MET A 112 5.17 -23.43 -41.68
CA MET A 112 4.08 -23.23 -40.71
C MET A 112 3.21 -22.02 -41.05
N TYR A 113 3.82 -20.93 -41.55
CA TYR A 113 3.09 -19.74 -41.99
C TYR A 113 2.24 -20.04 -43.24
N GLY A 114 2.82 -20.74 -44.23
CA GLY A 114 2.10 -21.16 -45.44
C GLY A 114 0.95 -22.13 -45.15
N ALA A 115 1.13 -23.01 -44.16
CA ALA A 115 0.09 -23.94 -43.69
C ALA A 115 -0.94 -23.29 -42.75
N LYS A 116 -0.86 -21.98 -42.48
CA LYS A 116 -1.75 -21.24 -41.56
C LYS A 116 -1.76 -21.80 -40.12
N LEU A 117 -0.64 -22.41 -39.71
CA LEU A 117 -0.41 -22.84 -38.32
C LEU A 117 0.05 -21.67 -37.45
N ILE A 118 0.77 -20.71 -38.05
CA ILE A 118 1.01 -19.41 -37.42
C ILE A 118 -0.21 -18.52 -37.72
N PRO A 119 -0.87 -17.94 -36.71
CA PRO A 119 -2.01 -17.06 -36.93
C PRO A 119 -1.66 -15.87 -37.83
N GLN A 120 -2.63 -15.42 -38.61
CA GLN A 120 -2.49 -14.27 -39.51
C GLN A 120 -3.36 -13.11 -39.02
N HIS A 121 -2.72 -11.99 -38.73
CA HIS A 121 -3.33 -10.73 -38.35
C HIS A 121 -3.66 -9.86 -39.59
N LYS A 122 -4.61 -8.94 -39.47
CA LYS A 122 -4.99 -8.02 -40.57
C LYS A 122 -3.86 -7.05 -40.93
N ASP A 123 -3.11 -6.60 -39.91
CA ASP A 123 -1.94 -5.75 -40.07
C ASP A 123 -0.68 -6.58 -40.46
N PRO A 124 -0.06 -6.31 -41.63
CA PRO A 124 1.18 -6.97 -42.05
C PRO A 124 2.37 -6.78 -41.12
N GLN A 125 2.46 -5.67 -40.38
CA GLN A 125 3.54 -5.45 -39.41
C GLN A 125 3.45 -6.44 -38.25
N MET A 126 2.25 -6.67 -37.74
CA MET A 126 2.02 -7.65 -36.67
C MET A 126 2.40 -9.07 -37.12
N ASN A 127 2.08 -9.43 -38.37
CA ASN A 127 2.50 -10.72 -38.95
C ASN A 127 4.02 -10.85 -39.03
N ARG A 128 4.72 -9.79 -39.46
CA ARG A 128 6.19 -9.79 -39.55
C ARG A 128 6.82 -9.86 -38.16
N HIS A 129 6.30 -9.12 -37.20
CA HIS A 129 6.73 -9.13 -35.81
C HIS A 129 6.56 -10.53 -35.21
N LEU A 130 5.37 -11.13 -35.36
CA LEU A 130 5.09 -12.48 -34.89
C LEU A 130 6.06 -13.52 -35.46
N GLN A 131 6.28 -13.53 -36.78
CA GLN A 131 7.20 -14.47 -37.41
C GLN A 131 8.64 -14.28 -36.93
N THR A 132 9.11 -13.03 -36.83
CA THR A 132 10.47 -12.71 -36.39
C THR A 132 10.70 -13.13 -34.94
N THR A 133 9.72 -12.86 -34.08
CA THR A 133 9.76 -13.25 -32.67
C THR A 133 9.67 -14.77 -32.51
N LEU A 134 8.84 -15.46 -33.29
CA LEU A 134 8.77 -16.92 -33.28
C LEU A 134 10.11 -17.56 -33.70
N ILE A 135 10.77 -17.03 -34.73
CA ILE A 135 12.13 -17.46 -35.13
C ILE A 135 13.09 -17.28 -33.96
N ARG A 136 13.03 -16.15 -33.26
CA ARG A 136 13.88 -15.86 -32.08
C ARG A 136 13.64 -16.89 -30.97
N VAL A 137 12.39 -17.21 -30.63
CA VAL A 137 12.04 -18.19 -29.58
C VAL A 137 12.51 -19.60 -29.96
N ILE A 138 12.30 -20.04 -31.20
CA ILE A 138 12.77 -21.34 -31.68
C ILE A 138 14.31 -21.41 -31.64
N LYS A 139 15.00 -20.32 -31.96
CA LYS A 139 16.46 -20.24 -31.86
C LYS A 139 16.93 -20.35 -30.41
N THR A 140 16.27 -19.68 -29.47
CA THR A 140 16.56 -19.80 -28.03
C THR A 140 16.35 -21.24 -27.55
N PHE A 141 15.27 -21.91 -27.98
CA PHE A 141 15.06 -23.33 -27.71
C PHE A 141 16.20 -24.20 -28.25
N GLN A 142 16.59 -23.99 -29.52
CA GLN A 142 17.69 -24.73 -30.15
C GLN A 142 19.00 -24.59 -29.37
N GLN A 143 19.31 -23.40 -28.88
CA GLN A 143 20.55 -23.11 -28.16
C GLN A 143 20.60 -23.74 -26.76
N GLN A 144 19.44 -23.94 -26.13
CA GLN A 144 19.36 -24.51 -24.78
C GLN A 144 19.23 -26.04 -24.75
N GLN A 145 18.94 -26.68 -25.89
CA GLN A 145 18.83 -28.13 -26.00
C GLN A 145 20.10 -28.77 -26.55
N ALA A 146 20.59 -29.83 -25.89
CA ALA A 146 21.81 -30.53 -26.31
C ALA A 146 21.76 -31.07 -27.77
N GLN A 147 20.57 -31.50 -28.22
CA GLN A 147 20.32 -31.95 -29.60
C GLN A 147 19.59 -30.89 -30.45
N GLY A 148 19.48 -29.65 -29.96
CA GLY A 148 18.76 -28.58 -30.62
C GLY A 148 17.33 -28.97 -30.99
N LEU A 149 16.96 -28.75 -32.26
CA LEU A 149 15.62 -29.05 -32.79
C LEU A 149 15.36 -30.56 -33.00
N LEU A 150 16.39 -31.41 -32.91
CA LEU A 150 16.23 -32.87 -32.99
C LEU A 150 15.90 -33.50 -31.63
N SER A 151 15.86 -32.70 -30.56
CA SER A 151 15.48 -33.15 -29.23
C SER A 151 14.06 -33.71 -29.19
N ASN A 152 13.81 -34.66 -28.28
CA ASN A 152 12.49 -35.26 -28.09
C ASN A 152 11.43 -34.22 -27.68
N ASP A 153 11.84 -33.18 -26.96
CA ASP A 153 10.95 -32.13 -26.47
C ASP A 153 10.52 -31.14 -27.56
N PHE A 154 11.27 -31.05 -28.67
CA PHE A 154 10.97 -30.09 -29.74
C PHE A 154 9.57 -30.27 -30.33
N ARG A 155 9.12 -31.53 -30.49
CA ARG A 155 7.76 -31.83 -30.97
C ARG A 155 6.69 -31.22 -30.07
N ARG A 156 6.82 -31.43 -28.75
CA ARG A 156 5.85 -30.92 -27.77
C ARG A 156 5.87 -29.40 -27.73
N PHE A 157 7.08 -28.82 -27.68
CA PHE A 157 7.31 -27.38 -27.73
C PHE A 157 6.60 -26.73 -28.93
N LEU A 158 6.80 -27.26 -30.14
CA LEU A 158 6.26 -26.66 -31.35
C LEU A 158 4.72 -26.77 -31.41
N ILE A 159 4.17 -27.92 -31.01
CA ILE A 159 2.73 -28.14 -30.91
C ILE A 159 2.09 -27.17 -29.92
N ASP A 160 2.69 -27.03 -28.74
CA ASP A 160 2.17 -26.16 -27.71
C ASP A 160 2.22 -24.68 -28.12
N LEU A 161 3.30 -24.22 -28.77
CA LEU A 161 3.38 -22.85 -29.28
C LEU A 161 2.30 -22.55 -30.34
N VAL A 162 2.15 -23.41 -31.35
CA VAL A 162 1.13 -23.23 -32.40
C VAL A 162 -0.26 -23.15 -31.79
N LYS A 163 -0.55 -24.10 -30.90
CA LYS A 163 -1.82 -24.20 -30.19
C LYS A 163 -2.15 -22.93 -29.41
N TRP A 164 -1.22 -22.44 -28.59
CA TRP A 164 -1.49 -21.28 -27.75
C TRP A 164 -1.46 -19.96 -28.52
N MET A 165 -0.68 -19.84 -29.61
CA MET A 165 -0.78 -18.69 -30.51
C MET A 165 -2.17 -18.59 -31.15
N LYS A 166 -2.77 -19.70 -31.59
CA LYS A 166 -4.09 -19.73 -32.22
C LYS A 166 -5.24 -19.56 -31.22
N ASN A 167 -5.10 -20.08 -30.00
CA ASN A 167 -6.16 -20.02 -29.00
C ASN A 167 -6.17 -18.73 -28.18
N HIS A 168 -5.02 -18.06 -28.05
CA HIS A 168 -4.86 -16.93 -27.13
C HIS A 168 -4.38 -15.67 -27.85
N TRP A 169 -3.14 -15.65 -28.32
CA TRP A 169 -2.52 -14.42 -28.83
C TRP A 169 -3.34 -13.77 -29.96
N ILE A 170 -3.78 -14.55 -30.97
CA ILE A 170 -4.55 -13.98 -32.08
C ILE A 170 -5.97 -13.55 -31.65
N VAL A 171 -6.53 -14.17 -30.62
CA VAL A 171 -7.85 -13.81 -30.10
C VAL A 171 -7.79 -12.42 -29.46
N TRP A 172 -6.74 -12.17 -28.66
CA TRP A 172 -6.52 -10.87 -28.03
C TRP A 172 -6.15 -9.77 -29.03
N MET A 173 -5.37 -10.13 -30.05
CA MET A 173 -4.81 -9.15 -30.98
C MET A 173 -5.64 -8.95 -32.25
N LYS A 174 -6.75 -9.67 -32.46
CA LYS A 174 -7.48 -9.74 -33.75
C LYS A 174 -7.79 -8.38 -34.40
N ASP A 175 -8.16 -7.40 -33.59
CA ASP A 175 -8.54 -6.05 -34.00
C ASP A 175 -7.58 -4.98 -33.44
N ALA A 176 -6.48 -5.40 -32.83
CA ALA A 176 -5.49 -4.51 -32.26
C ALA A 176 -4.58 -3.93 -33.35
N THR A 177 -4.28 -2.64 -33.24
CA THR A 177 -3.22 -1.99 -34.02
C THR A 177 -1.92 -1.99 -33.24
N PRO A 178 -0.76 -1.73 -33.88
CA PRO A 178 0.51 -1.59 -33.16
C PRO A 178 0.47 -0.56 -32.01
N GLN A 179 -0.41 0.45 -32.11
CA GLN A 179 -0.59 1.50 -31.10
C GLN A 179 -1.56 1.12 -29.97
N THR A 180 -2.33 0.04 -30.12
CA THR A 180 -3.22 -0.45 -29.07
C THR A 180 -2.37 -1.00 -27.92
N PRO A 181 -2.71 -0.71 -26.65
CA PRO A 181 -2.03 -1.32 -25.52
C PRO A 181 -2.04 -2.85 -25.65
N PHE A 182 -0.87 -3.47 -25.50
CA PHE A 182 -0.75 -4.91 -25.60
C PHE A 182 -1.37 -5.60 -24.37
N PRO A 183 -1.82 -6.86 -24.51
CA PRO A 183 -2.46 -7.59 -23.42
C PRO A 183 -1.55 -7.75 -22.20
N LYS A 184 -2.18 -7.79 -21.02
CA LYS A 184 -1.51 -8.08 -19.75
C LYS A 184 -1.72 -9.55 -19.42
N VAL A 185 -0.67 -10.25 -19.02
CA VAL A 185 -0.66 -11.69 -18.82
C VAL A 185 -0.11 -12.00 -17.44
N VAL A 186 -0.81 -12.86 -16.70
CA VAL A 186 -0.41 -13.33 -15.37
C VAL A 186 -0.29 -14.84 -15.42
N TRP A 187 0.78 -15.38 -14.83
CA TRP A 187 0.96 -16.80 -14.60
C TRP A 187 1.15 -17.06 -13.11
N TYR A 188 0.41 -18.00 -12.55
CA TYR A 188 0.56 -18.42 -11.16
C TYR A 188 0.99 -19.89 -11.08
N GLY A 189 2.10 -20.16 -10.40
CA GLY A 189 2.59 -21.50 -10.08
C GLY A 189 3.61 -22.08 -11.05
N ASP A 190 3.80 -23.40 -10.95
CA ASP A 190 4.78 -24.16 -11.73
C ASP A 190 4.58 -24.00 -13.25
N THR A 191 5.69 -24.04 -13.99
CA THR A 191 5.67 -24.01 -15.46
C THR A 191 6.36 -25.22 -16.08
N THR A 192 5.73 -25.78 -17.10
CA THR A 192 6.39 -26.70 -18.04
C THR A 192 7.33 -25.94 -18.96
N GLN A 193 8.25 -26.65 -19.62
CA GLN A 193 9.15 -26.06 -20.60
C GLN A 193 8.41 -25.29 -21.71
N SER A 194 7.41 -25.90 -22.37
CA SER A 194 6.65 -25.22 -23.41
C SER A 194 6.01 -23.92 -22.90
N GLN A 195 5.44 -23.93 -21.69
CA GLN A 195 4.78 -22.76 -21.10
C GLN A 195 5.78 -21.61 -20.90
N ARG A 196 7.00 -21.89 -20.42
CA ARG A 196 8.05 -20.86 -20.27
C ARG A 196 8.40 -20.20 -21.60
N TYR A 197 8.58 -20.98 -22.67
CA TYR A 197 8.84 -20.40 -23.98
C TYR A 197 7.65 -19.63 -24.56
N PHE A 198 6.42 -20.03 -24.23
CA PHE A 198 5.24 -19.26 -24.64
C PHE A 198 5.15 -17.93 -23.91
N LEU A 199 5.43 -17.90 -22.60
CA LEU A 199 5.50 -16.66 -21.83
C LEU A 199 6.62 -15.73 -22.36
N LEU A 200 7.78 -16.29 -22.71
CA LEU A 200 8.86 -15.56 -23.38
C LEU A 200 8.44 -15.00 -24.75
N LEU A 201 7.70 -15.79 -25.54
CA LEU A 201 7.13 -15.34 -26.81
C LEU A 201 6.22 -14.13 -26.59
N LEU A 202 5.31 -14.19 -25.61
CA LEU A 202 4.39 -13.08 -25.29
C LEU A 202 5.13 -11.81 -24.84
N MET A 203 6.15 -11.97 -23.99
CA MET A 203 7.04 -10.89 -23.59
C MET A 203 7.65 -10.19 -24.82
N TRP A 204 8.28 -10.94 -25.73
CA TRP A 204 8.87 -10.34 -26.93
C TRP A 204 7.86 -9.83 -27.97
N LEU A 205 6.64 -10.33 -27.94
CA LEU A 205 5.55 -9.77 -28.75
C LEU A 205 5.10 -8.40 -28.24
N GLY A 206 5.36 -8.07 -26.96
CA GLY A 206 5.05 -6.78 -26.36
C GLY A 206 4.04 -6.85 -25.21
N CYS A 207 3.59 -8.05 -24.84
CA CYS A 207 2.67 -8.23 -23.72
C CYS A 207 3.39 -7.94 -22.39
N ASP A 208 2.65 -7.41 -21.43
CA ASP A 208 3.11 -7.37 -20.06
C ASP A 208 2.93 -8.74 -19.43
N VAL A 209 3.93 -9.27 -18.73
CA VAL A 209 3.92 -10.62 -18.18
C VAL A 209 4.38 -10.65 -16.72
N LEU A 210 3.51 -11.09 -15.81
CA LEU A 210 3.86 -11.35 -14.41
C LEU A 210 3.87 -12.85 -14.13
N LEU A 211 4.92 -13.34 -13.50
CA LEU A 211 5.09 -14.74 -13.12
C LEU A 211 5.13 -14.83 -11.59
N PHE A 212 4.08 -15.39 -10.99
CA PHE A 212 3.93 -15.55 -9.56
C PHE A 212 4.29 -16.95 -9.10
N HIS A 213 5.17 -17.05 -8.11
CA HIS A 213 5.47 -18.32 -7.45
C HIS A 213 5.56 -18.17 -5.93
N PRO A 214 4.53 -18.57 -5.16
CA PRO A 214 4.45 -18.30 -3.71
C PRO A 214 5.54 -19.02 -2.90
N ALA A 215 6.01 -20.18 -3.37
CA ALA A 215 7.11 -20.92 -2.75
C ALA A 215 8.51 -20.38 -3.11
N GLY A 216 8.61 -19.26 -3.82
CA GLY A 216 9.89 -18.64 -4.19
C GLY A 216 10.68 -19.33 -5.30
N LYS A 217 10.12 -20.40 -5.91
CA LYS A 217 10.76 -21.17 -6.98
C LYS A 217 10.74 -20.38 -8.29
N ASP A 218 11.92 -20.20 -8.88
CA ASP A 218 12.08 -19.50 -10.16
C ASP A 218 12.26 -20.50 -11.31
N ASP A 219 11.15 -21.03 -11.82
CA ASP A 219 11.19 -21.93 -12.97
C ASP A 219 11.69 -21.26 -14.25
N PHE A 220 11.64 -19.93 -14.33
CA PHE A 220 11.99 -19.17 -15.53
C PHE A 220 13.47 -18.80 -15.58
N GLN A 221 14.19 -18.82 -14.44
CA GLN A 221 15.63 -18.57 -14.33
C GLN A 221 16.50 -19.32 -15.35
N PRO A 222 16.27 -20.62 -15.68
CA PRO A 222 17.08 -21.30 -16.69
C PRO A 222 16.94 -20.72 -18.10
N LEU A 223 15.81 -20.06 -18.39
CA LEU A 223 15.54 -19.44 -19.68
C LEU A 223 16.09 -18.01 -19.76
N ASP A 224 16.18 -17.31 -18.62
CA ASP A 224 16.68 -15.94 -18.47
C ASP A 224 17.70 -15.84 -17.30
N PRO A 225 18.90 -16.45 -17.45
CA PRO A 225 19.88 -16.56 -16.35
C PRO A 225 20.52 -15.23 -15.96
N HIS A 226 20.49 -14.24 -16.85
CA HIS A 226 21.07 -12.92 -16.65
C HIS A 226 20.02 -11.83 -16.36
N ASN A 227 18.74 -12.21 -16.22
CA ASN A 227 17.62 -11.29 -15.98
C ASN A 227 17.53 -10.18 -17.04
N GLU A 228 17.85 -10.51 -18.30
CA GLU A 228 17.82 -9.58 -19.44
C GLU A 228 16.40 -9.42 -19.97
N GLU A 229 15.57 -10.45 -19.83
CA GLU A 229 14.23 -10.49 -20.38
C GLU A 229 13.14 -10.19 -19.32
N SER A 230 13.46 -10.34 -18.04
CA SER A 230 12.55 -10.14 -16.91
C SER A 230 13.29 -9.77 -15.62
N THR A 231 12.68 -8.89 -14.83
CA THR A 231 13.19 -8.52 -13.49
C THR A 231 12.67 -9.49 -12.44
N VAL A 232 13.48 -9.79 -11.41
CA VAL A 232 13.07 -10.63 -10.29
C VAL A 232 12.68 -9.75 -9.12
N TYR A 233 11.46 -9.93 -8.62
CA TYR A 233 10.98 -9.36 -7.37
C TYR A 233 10.87 -10.48 -6.33
N ARG A 234 11.50 -10.32 -5.16
CA ARG A 234 11.48 -11.33 -4.09
C ARG A 234 10.85 -10.75 -2.84
N TYR A 235 9.82 -11.42 -2.36
CA TYR A 235 9.33 -11.22 -1.01
C TYR A 235 10.31 -11.80 0.02
N GLY A 236 10.25 -11.28 1.25
CA GLY A 236 10.98 -11.82 2.39
C GLY A 236 10.47 -13.19 2.83
N ASP A 237 9.18 -13.46 2.62
CA ASP A 237 8.51 -14.69 3.02
C ASP A 237 8.13 -15.59 1.83
N THR A 238 7.93 -16.88 2.13
CA THR A 238 7.45 -17.87 1.17
C THR A 238 6.33 -18.69 1.77
N ALA A 239 5.35 -19.07 0.97
CA ALA A 239 4.26 -19.94 1.37
C ALA A 239 4.20 -21.20 0.48
N PRO A 240 3.68 -22.33 0.99
CA PRO A 240 3.42 -23.49 0.15
C PRO A 240 2.44 -23.12 -0.97
N MET A 241 2.61 -23.74 -2.14
CA MET A 241 1.73 -23.49 -3.28
C MET A 241 0.30 -23.92 -2.94
N GLN A 242 -0.63 -22.98 -3.02
CA GLN A 242 -2.07 -23.23 -2.86
C GLN A 242 -2.76 -23.24 -4.23
N PRO A 243 -3.93 -23.87 -4.38
CA PRO A 243 -4.74 -23.72 -5.58
C PRO A 243 -5.03 -22.25 -5.90
N PHE A 244 -5.15 -21.93 -7.19
CA PHE A 244 -5.52 -20.58 -7.60
C PHE A 244 -6.87 -20.18 -6.98
N PRO A 245 -7.02 -18.94 -6.47
CA PRO A 245 -8.23 -18.51 -5.80
C PRO A 245 -9.42 -18.48 -6.77
N THR A 246 -10.53 -19.13 -6.39
CA THR A 246 -11.77 -19.20 -7.19
C THR A 246 -12.86 -18.25 -6.71
N GLN A 247 -12.65 -17.61 -5.56
CA GLN A 247 -13.50 -16.59 -4.98
C GLN A 247 -12.62 -15.64 -4.18
N ILE A 248 -13.11 -14.42 -3.94
CA ILE A 248 -12.52 -13.53 -2.93
C ILE A 248 -12.51 -14.31 -1.63
N ARG A 249 -11.32 -14.48 -1.06
CA ARG A 249 -11.17 -14.99 0.30
C ARG A 249 -11.73 -13.91 1.19
N GLU A 250 -12.78 -14.26 1.96
CA GLU A 250 -13.22 -13.38 3.03
C GLU A 250 -11.98 -13.01 3.83
N VAL A 251 -11.77 -11.71 4.02
CA VAL A 251 -10.79 -11.20 4.96
C VAL A 251 -11.29 -11.62 6.34
N GLN A 252 -11.13 -12.90 6.67
CA GLN A 252 -11.16 -13.39 8.04
C GLN A 252 -9.93 -12.82 8.69
N ALA A 253 -9.94 -11.51 8.97
CA ALA A 253 -8.89 -10.71 9.60
C ALA A 253 -7.63 -11.55 9.85
N THR A 254 -6.84 -11.83 8.81
CA THR A 254 -5.69 -12.76 8.91
C THR A 254 -4.50 -12.11 9.61
N VAL A 255 -4.72 -10.91 10.15
CA VAL A 255 -4.05 -10.31 11.31
C VAL A 255 -4.19 -11.22 12.57
N GLY A 256 -5.14 -12.15 12.59
CA GLY A 256 -5.39 -13.09 13.69
C GLY A 256 -4.31 -14.16 13.88
N TYR A 257 -3.59 -14.62 12.83
CA TYR A 257 -2.52 -15.61 13.02
C TYR A 257 -1.19 -14.95 13.46
N ARG A 258 -0.98 -13.69 13.06
CA ARG A 258 0.14 -12.85 13.52
C ARG A 258 -0.02 -12.43 14.98
N SER A 259 -1.27 -12.26 15.40
CA SER A 259 -1.65 -12.14 16.80
C SER A 259 -1.63 -13.48 17.55
N THR A 260 -1.02 -14.55 17.03
CA THR A 260 -0.77 -15.77 17.81
C THR A 260 0.71 -16.01 18.01
N GLN A 261 1.58 -15.76 17.03
CA GLN A 261 3.03 -15.99 17.20
C GLN A 261 3.81 -14.80 17.76
N GLN A 262 3.36 -13.55 17.56
CA GLN A 262 3.85 -12.39 18.33
C GLN A 262 3.15 -12.28 19.68
N LEU A 263 1.88 -12.73 19.77
CA LEU A 263 1.17 -12.86 21.04
C LEU A 263 1.78 -13.98 21.88
N GLU A 264 2.17 -15.13 21.32
CA GLU A 264 2.89 -16.21 22.04
C GLU A 264 4.21 -15.75 22.67
N ARG A 265 4.84 -14.68 22.15
CA ARG A 265 6.03 -14.06 22.76
C ARG A 265 5.71 -12.91 23.73
N LEU A 266 4.50 -12.36 23.69
CA LEU A 266 3.98 -11.37 24.65
C LEU A 266 3.09 -11.99 25.74
N ILE A 267 2.70 -13.25 25.59
CA ILE A 267 1.91 -14.07 26.53
C ILE A 267 2.76 -14.56 27.72
N GLU A 268 4.07 -14.34 27.70
CA GLU A 268 4.97 -14.72 28.81
C GLU A 268 4.96 -13.75 30.01
N ASP A 269 4.11 -12.71 30.03
CA ASP A 269 3.82 -11.93 31.25
C ASP A 269 2.42 -12.27 31.80
N GLU A 270 2.42 -13.34 32.60
CA GLU A 270 1.42 -13.88 33.56
C GLU A 270 -0.10 -13.85 33.34
N HIS A 271 -0.75 -13.06 32.47
CA HIS A 271 -2.22 -13.09 32.35
C HIS A 271 -2.80 -12.76 30.97
N GLY A 272 -2.73 -13.70 30.03
CA GLY A 272 -3.81 -14.01 29.08
C GLY A 272 -4.20 -12.98 27.99
N VAL A 273 -4.93 -13.49 27.00
CA VAL A 273 -5.43 -12.77 25.81
C VAL A 273 -6.12 -11.45 26.17
N TYR A 274 -5.67 -10.34 25.56
CA TYR A 274 -6.31 -9.02 25.65
C TYR A 274 -7.74 -9.06 25.11
N ARG A 275 -8.72 -8.66 25.93
CA ARG A 275 -10.14 -8.57 25.52
C ARG A 275 -10.51 -7.14 25.12
N PRO A 276 -11.44 -6.95 24.18
CA PRO A 276 -12.02 -5.63 23.91
C PRO A 276 -12.51 -4.98 25.20
N TRP A 277 -12.24 -3.68 25.35
CA TRP A 277 -12.67 -2.83 26.47
C TRP A 277 -12.13 -3.23 27.85
N GLN A 278 -11.11 -4.09 27.91
CA GLN A 278 -10.56 -4.60 29.17
C GLN A 278 -10.04 -3.50 30.12
N TYR A 279 -9.52 -2.41 29.57
CA TYR A 279 -8.90 -1.32 30.34
C TYR A 279 -9.77 -0.06 30.45
N GLN A 280 -11.06 -0.14 30.14
CA GLN A 280 -11.94 1.04 30.13
C GLN A 280 -12.00 1.76 31.49
N ASN A 281 -11.77 1.04 32.59
CA ASN A 281 -11.74 1.58 33.96
C ASN A 281 -10.34 2.10 34.39
N TYR A 282 -9.33 1.99 33.53
CA TYR A 282 -7.97 2.42 33.85
C TYR A 282 -7.77 3.89 33.52
N GLU A 283 -6.82 4.52 34.21
CA GLU A 283 -6.42 5.90 33.98
C GLU A 283 -5.44 5.96 32.79
N PRO A 284 -5.82 6.59 31.67
CA PRO A 284 -4.91 6.75 30.54
C PRO A 284 -3.75 7.69 30.90
N HIS A 285 -2.54 7.25 30.58
CA HIS A 285 -1.32 8.03 30.69
C HIS A 285 -0.53 7.88 29.38
N ASN A 286 -0.23 8.98 28.71
CA ASN A 286 0.47 8.93 27.45
C ASN A 286 1.97 8.65 27.64
N VAL A 287 2.56 7.90 26.71
CA VAL A 287 4.01 7.69 26.62
C VAL A 287 4.44 8.15 25.24
N MET A 288 5.20 9.24 25.18
CA MET A 288 5.65 9.76 23.90
C MET A 288 6.59 8.77 23.21
N LEU A 289 6.20 8.31 22.02
CA LEU A 289 7.05 7.45 21.21
C LEU A 289 8.25 8.22 20.67
N GLN A 290 9.43 7.61 20.76
CA GLN A 290 10.59 8.02 19.98
C GLN A 290 10.43 7.45 18.57
N HIS A 291 10.39 8.31 17.56
CA HIS A 291 10.05 7.94 16.20
C HIS A 291 10.79 8.82 15.19
N THR A 292 11.16 8.24 14.06
CA THR A 292 11.54 8.95 12.83
C THR A 292 10.29 9.37 12.04
N TYR A 293 10.47 10.07 10.92
CA TYR A 293 9.35 10.44 10.06
C TYR A 293 8.63 9.19 9.49
N ASP A 294 9.38 8.19 9.04
CA ASP A 294 8.80 6.99 8.45
C ASP A 294 8.10 6.10 9.50
N ASP A 295 8.60 6.09 10.74
CA ASP A 295 7.96 5.38 11.86
C ASP A 295 6.54 5.87 12.15
N ILE A 296 6.20 7.12 11.82
CA ILE A 296 4.83 7.65 12.00
C ILE A 296 3.82 6.77 11.25
N PHE A 297 4.12 6.42 10.00
CA PHE A 297 3.20 5.67 9.14
C PHE A 297 3.09 4.20 9.52
N ILE A 298 4.13 3.67 10.19
CA ILE A 298 4.13 2.32 10.75
C ILE A 298 3.25 2.34 12.01
N TYR A 299 3.62 3.12 13.01
CA TYR A 299 2.94 3.09 14.31
C TYR A 299 1.49 3.57 14.24
N ALA A 300 1.16 4.53 13.37
CA ALA A 300 -0.23 4.98 13.20
C ALA A 300 -1.17 3.84 12.75
N LYS A 301 -0.67 2.83 12.04
CA LYS A 301 -1.47 1.65 11.62
C LYS A 301 -1.61 0.62 12.75
N GLU A 302 -0.71 0.62 13.73
CA GLU A 302 -0.63 -0.39 14.77
C GLU A 302 -1.48 -0.05 16.00
N PRO A 303 -2.13 -1.05 16.63
CA PRO A 303 -2.82 -0.86 17.90
C PRO A 303 -1.83 -0.56 19.04
N ALA A 304 -2.30 0.14 20.08
CA ALA A 304 -1.48 0.58 21.21
C ALA A 304 -0.66 -0.55 21.81
N MET A 305 -1.26 -1.74 21.98
CA MET A 305 -0.63 -2.91 22.60
C MET A 305 0.60 -3.44 21.87
N MET A 306 0.76 -3.11 20.59
CA MET A 306 1.93 -3.50 19.78
C MET A 306 3.02 -2.42 19.79
N ARG A 307 2.76 -1.25 20.38
CA ARG A 307 3.70 -0.13 20.39
C ARG A 307 4.64 -0.22 21.59
N PRO A 308 5.93 0.12 21.43
CA PRO A 308 6.89 0.07 22.52
C PRO A 308 6.50 1.04 23.65
N GLY A 309 6.52 0.54 24.89
CA GLY A 309 6.12 1.31 26.07
C GLY A 309 4.66 1.12 26.49
N PHE A 310 3.87 0.33 25.77
CA PHE A 310 2.52 0.00 26.20
C PHE A 310 2.57 -0.87 27.44
N LYS A 311 1.83 -0.47 28.48
CA LYS A 311 1.84 -1.18 29.76
C LYS A 311 0.54 -0.99 30.51
N ALA A 312 -0.11 -2.08 30.89
CA ALA A 312 -1.25 -2.04 31.81
C ALA A 312 -0.77 -2.26 33.26
N GLN A 313 -0.87 -1.24 34.11
CA GLN A 313 -0.49 -1.34 35.52
C GLN A 313 -1.56 -0.67 36.39
N LYS A 314 -2.51 -1.47 36.89
CA LYS A 314 -3.67 -0.96 37.64
C LYS A 314 -3.24 0.03 38.75
N PRO A 315 -3.86 1.22 38.84
CA PRO A 315 -5.04 1.68 38.09
C PRO A 315 -4.74 2.34 36.72
N THR A 316 -3.49 2.41 36.27
CA THR A 316 -3.05 3.20 35.11
C THR A 316 -2.80 2.34 33.87
N ILE A 317 -3.08 2.88 32.69
CA ILE A 317 -2.71 2.31 31.39
C ILE A 317 -1.78 3.29 30.68
N TYR A 318 -0.58 2.81 30.35
CA TYR A 318 0.44 3.58 29.64
C TYR A 318 0.25 3.37 28.13
N ILE A 319 -0.09 4.44 27.41
CA ILE A 319 -0.50 4.43 26.00
C ILE A 319 0.58 5.12 25.16
N PRO A 320 1.35 4.37 24.34
CA PRO A 320 2.35 4.99 23.48
C PRO A 320 1.71 5.70 22.30
N ASN A 321 1.92 7.01 22.21
CA ASN A 321 1.30 7.85 21.20
C ASN A 321 2.30 8.74 20.47
N ILE A 322 1.89 9.20 19.30
CA ILE A 322 2.66 10.09 18.43
C ILE A 322 2.15 11.51 18.65
N PHE A 323 3.04 12.46 18.91
CA PHE A 323 2.78 13.86 18.67
C PHE A 323 3.91 14.41 17.82
N ALA A 324 3.62 14.64 16.54
CA ALA A 324 4.59 15.02 15.54
C ALA A 324 4.18 16.30 14.81
N LYS A 325 5.17 17.09 14.42
CA LYS A 325 5.04 18.18 13.46
C LYS A 325 5.97 17.94 12.28
N VAL A 326 5.42 17.95 11.07
CA VAL A 326 6.12 17.79 9.80
C VAL A 326 6.26 19.16 9.16
N ASN A 327 7.48 19.70 9.20
CA ASN A 327 7.83 21.00 8.65
C ASN A 327 8.33 20.85 7.22
N GLY A 328 7.67 21.51 6.28
CA GLY A 328 8.01 21.44 4.86
C GLY A 328 7.21 20.38 4.10
N MET A 329 7.58 20.22 2.83
CA MET A 329 7.10 19.20 1.91
C MET A 329 8.25 18.39 1.34
N SER A 330 7.97 17.14 0.97
CA SER A 330 8.87 16.31 0.17
C SER A 330 9.12 17.00 -1.18
N ARG A 331 10.33 16.86 -1.74
CA ARG A 331 10.61 17.31 -3.13
C ARG A 331 9.65 16.66 -4.13
N ASP A 332 9.35 15.38 -3.89
CA ASP A 332 8.26 14.71 -4.56
C ASP A 332 6.95 15.08 -3.86
N LYS A 333 6.24 16.06 -4.43
CA LYS A 333 4.94 16.52 -3.89
C LYS A 333 3.91 15.40 -3.88
N GLN A 334 4.01 14.44 -4.80
CA GLN A 334 3.10 13.31 -4.82
C GLN A 334 3.33 12.47 -3.57
N ASP A 335 4.57 12.04 -3.28
CA ASP A 335 4.91 11.29 -2.06
C ASP A 335 4.39 11.96 -0.78
N TYR A 336 4.57 13.29 -0.65
CA TYR A 336 4.06 14.05 0.49
C TYR A 336 2.56 13.86 0.69
N TRP A 337 1.78 14.08 -0.38
CA TRP A 337 0.33 13.94 -0.33
C TRP A 337 -0.09 12.49 -0.14
N GLU A 338 0.58 11.53 -0.77
CA GLU A 338 0.29 10.10 -0.59
C GLU A 338 0.46 9.68 0.87
N LYS A 339 1.57 10.07 1.51
CA LYS A 339 1.84 9.80 2.92
C LYS A 339 0.82 10.45 3.85
N MET A 340 0.49 11.74 3.62
CA MET A 340 -0.52 12.43 4.42
C MET A 340 -1.91 11.79 4.26
N HIS A 341 -2.32 11.49 3.03
CA HIS A 341 -3.60 10.83 2.76
C HIS A 341 -3.69 9.44 3.35
N ALA A 342 -2.60 8.68 3.32
CA ALA A 342 -2.54 7.37 3.97
C ALA A 342 -2.86 7.45 5.48
N LEU A 343 -2.51 8.54 6.17
CA LEU A 343 -2.90 8.78 7.57
C LEU A 343 -4.36 9.19 7.71
N VAL A 344 -4.84 10.09 6.84
CA VAL A 344 -6.23 10.57 6.84
C VAL A 344 -7.23 9.44 6.56
N GLU A 345 -6.85 8.48 5.72
CA GLU A 345 -7.68 7.31 5.37
C GLU A 345 -7.73 6.23 6.48
N LEU A 346 -6.89 6.33 7.51
CA LEU A 346 -6.94 5.39 8.63
C LEU A 346 -8.27 5.48 9.40
N PRO A 347 -8.74 4.36 9.99
CA PRO A 347 -9.90 4.40 10.85
C PRO A 347 -9.62 5.26 12.09
N ASN A 348 -10.69 5.85 12.61
CA ASN A 348 -10.68 6.73 13.77
C ASN A 348 -9.79 7.98 13.60
N THR A 349 -9.68 8.52 12.37
CA THR A 349 -8.92 9.74 12.09
C THR A 349 -9.84 10.94 11.86
N LEU A 350 -9.45 12.08 12.45
CA LEU A 350 -10.03 13.40 12.19
C LEU A 350 -9.02 14.26 11.45
N LEU A 351 -9.44 14.84 10.33
CA LEU A 351 -8.67 15.83 9.59
C LEU A 351 -9.12 17.25 9.99
N ILE A 352 -8.17 18.08 10.43
CA ILE A 352 -8.40 19.50 10.77
C ILE A 352 -7.69 20.38 9.75
N GLN A 353 -8.44 21.33 9.17
CA GLN A 353 -7.97 22.19 8.07
C GLN A 353 -8.47 23.65 8.22
N GLN A 354 -8.95 24.03 9.40
CA GLN A 354 -9.49 25.35 9.67
C GLN A 354 -9.16 25.75 11.10
N PHE A 355 -8.69 26.98 11.27
CA PHE A 355 -8.34 27.57 12.56
C PHE A 355 -9.00 28.93 12.80
N PRO A 356 -9.38 29.27 14.05
CA PRO A 356 -9.30 28.43 15.25
C PRO A 356 -10.26 27.23 15.16
N TYR A 357 -9.78 26.07 15.60
CA TYR A 357 -10.58 24.84 15.59
C TYR A 357 -11.55 24.82 16.77
N VAL A 358 -11.09 25.24 17.96
CA VAL A 358 -11.95 25.44 19.12
C VAL A 358 -12.36 26.90 19.28
N LYS A 359 -13.58 27.11 19.79
CA LYS A 359 -14.04 28.44 20.19
C LYS A 359 -13.47 28.79 21.55
N GLU A 360 -12.97 30.01 21.69
CA GLU A 360 -12.56 30.54 22.99
C GLU A 360 -13.76 30.84 23.89
N SER A 361 -13.73 30.32 25.11
CA SER A 361 -14.75 30.62 26.11
C SER A 361 -14.51 32.00 26.75
N LYS A 362 -15.56 32.83 26.72
CA LYS A 362 -15.61 34.15 27.39
C LYS A 362 -16.08 34.06 28.85
N ALA A 363 -16.41 32.87 29.34
CA ALA A 363 -16.91 32.69 30.69
C ALA A 363 -15.79 32.86 31.74
N ASN A 364 -16.13 33.42 32.91
CA ASN A 364 -15.21 33.52 34.03
C ASN A 364 -15.21 32.22 34.84
N PHE A 365 -14.06 31.56 34.90
CA PHE A 365 -13.90 30.26 35.56
C PHE A 365 -13.23 30.33 36.94
N GLN A 366 -12.88 31.52 37.46
CA GLN A 366 -12.23 31.64 38.77
C GLN A 366 -13.04 30.96 39.88
N PHE A 367 -14.35 31.25 39.95
CA PHE A 367 -15.23 30.64 40.95
C PHE A 367 -15.46 29.15 40.72
N HIS A 368 -15.47 28.71 39.46
CA HIS A 368 -15.62 27.30 39.11
C HIS A 368 -14.39 26.49 39.52
N TYR A 369 -13.20 27.04 39.28
CA TYR A 369 -11.94 26.49 39.73
C TYR A 369 -11.90 26.37 41.26
N ASP A 370 -12.18 27.46 41.98
CA ASP A 370 -12.12 27.48 43.45
C ASP A 370 -13.09 26.49 44.10
N LYS A 371 -14.28 26.30 43.52
CA LYS A 371 -15.25 25.30 44.00
C LYS A 371 -14.81 23.86 43.77
N SER A 372 -13.98 23.62 42.77
CA SER A 372 -13.42 22.32 42.44
C SER A 372 -12.22 21.93 43.30
N LEU A 373 -11.76 22.82 44.19
CA LEU A 373 -10.62 22.53 45.07
C LEU A 373 -11.03 21.75 46.33
N VAL A 374 -10.18 20.79 46.72
CA VAL A 374 -10.19 20.09 48.02
C VAL A 374 -8.76 20.11 48.56
N GLY A 375 -8.56 20.69 49.75
CA GLY A 375 -7.21 20.80 50.33
C GLY A 375 -6.24 21.65 49.50
N GLY A 376 -6.73 22.48 48.58
CA GLY A 376 -5.91 23.32 47.69
C GLY A 376 -5.65 22.73 46.31
N ASN A 377 -5.97 21.46 46.07
CA ASN A 377 -5.79 20.79 44.78
C ASN A 377 -7.13 20.53 44.09
N LEU A 378 -7.14 20.39 42.77
CA LEU A 378 -8.36 20.06 42.05
C LEU A 378 -8.79 18.63 42.36
N ASP A 379 -10.10 18.43 42.48
CA ASP A 379 -10.68 17.12 42.77
C ASP A 379 -11.65 16.68 41.68
N SER A 380 -11.46 15.45 41.18
CA SER A 380 -12.21 14.91 40.05
C SER A 380 -13.70 14.74 40.37
N GLU A 381 -14.06 14.27 41.57
CA GLU A 381 -15.46 14.09 41.97
C GLU A 381 -16.18 15.43 42.08
N ARG A 382 -15.53 16.44 42.69
CA ARG A 382 -16.07 17.80 42.77
C ARG A 382 -16.25 18.43 41.40
N MET A 383 -15.28 18.26 40.49
CA MET A 383 -15.39 18.77 39.11
C MET A 383 -16.60 18.18 38.40
N MET A 384 -16.76 16.85 38.43
CA MET A 384 -17.89 16.17 37.79
C MET A 384 -19.25 16.53 38.41
N GLY A 385 -19.28 16.80 39.72
CA GLY A 385 -20.49 17.21 40.45
C GLY A 385 -20.96 18.65 40.18
N THR A 386 -20.19 19.46 39.46
CA THR A 386 -20.54 20.86 39.23
C THR A 386 -21.65 21.05 38.18
N SER A 387 -22.26 22.23 38.18
CA SER A 387 -23.24 22.61 37.15
C SER A 387 -22.62 22.87 35.78
N TRP A 388 -21.33 23.23 35.73
CA TRP A 388 -20.65 23.55 34.48
C TRP A 388 -20.12 22.30 33.76
N TRP A 389 -20.04 21.14 34.43
CA TRP A 389 -19.62 19.88 33.81
C TRP A 389 -20.55 19.48 32.67
N GLN A 390 -20.06 19.58 31.42
CA GLN A 390 -20.85 19.33 30.21
C GLN A 390 -20.79 17.87 29.74
N TYR A 391 -20.00 17.02 30.39
CA TYR A 391 -19.72 15.65 29.92
C TYR A 391 -20.64 14.58 30.50
N LYS A 392 -21.80 14.99 31.03
CA LYS A 392 -22.75 14.11 31.76
C LYS A 392 -23.37 13.01 30.90
N GLU A 393 -23.36 13.16 29.58
CA GLU A 393 -23.87 12.16 28.62
C GLU A 393 -22.86 11.01 28.37
N LEU A 394 -21.59 11.17 28.77
CA LEU A 394 -20.56 10.14 28.62
C LEU A 394 -20.69 9.07 29.70
N SER A 395 -20.10 7.88 29.48
CA SER A 395 -20.03 6.86 30.53
C SER A 395 -19.22 7.37 31.75
N PRO A 396 -19.51 6.89 32.98
CA PRO A 396 -18.80 7.33 34.17
C PRO A 396 -17.28 7.20 34.07
N GLU A 397 -16.80 6.13 33.43
CA GLU A 397 -15.37 5.83 33.26
C GLU A 397 -14.67 6.91 32.42
N ILE A 398 -15.29 7.31 31.31
CA ILE A 398 -14.76 8.36 30.44
C ILE A 398 -14.81 9.72 31.14
N GLN A 399 -15.87 10.02 31.89
CA GLN A 399 -15.96 11.27 32.65
C GLN A 399 -14.83 11.37 33.67
N VAL A 400 -14.54 10.27 34.39
CA VAL A 400 -13.43 10.20 35.35
C VAL A 400 -12.09 10.38 34.64
N ALA A 401 -11.87 9.72 33.50
CA ALA A 401 -10.64 9.86 32.72
C ALA A 401 -10.43 11.31 32.24
N ILE A 402 -11.46 11.95 31.67
CA ILE A 402 -11.43 13.34 31.25
C ILE A 402 -11.12 14.25 32.45
N ALA A 403 -11.81 14.08 33.59
CA ALA A 403 -11.59 14.91 34.77
C ALA A 403 -10.14 14.81 35.25
N ARG A 404 -9.58 13.60 35.33
CA ARG A 404 -8.21 13.36 35.77
C ARG A 404 -7.17 13.96 34.82
N ILE A 405 -7.36 13.83 33.52
CA ILE A 405 -6.44 14.45 32.55
C ILE A 405 -6.54 15.98 32.58
N ILE A 406 -7.74 16.55 32.76
CA ILE A 406 -7.89 18.00 32.94
C ILE A 406 -7.10 18.48 34.16
N ILE A 407 -7.19 17.75 35.28
CA ILE A 407 -6.43 18.03 36.50
C ILE A 407 -4.93 17.99 36.19
N ASP A 408 -4.45 16.92 35.54
CA ASP A 408 -3.05 16.78 35.16
C ASP A 408 -2.57 17.89 34.20
N CYS A 409 -3.40 18.32 33.24
CA CYS A 409 -3.10 19.49 32.40
C CYS A 409 -3.00 20.80 33.20
N CYS A 410 -3.73 20.93 34.31
CA CYS A 410 -3.70 22.12 35.16
C CYS A 410 -2.51 22.10 36.12
N GLU A 411 -2.20 20.94 36.70
CA GLU A 411 -1.14 20.78 37.71
C GLU A 411 0.24 20.63 37.08
N ASN A 412 0.33 19.96 35.93
CA ASN A 412 1.57 19.73 35.19
C ASN A 412 1.46 20.33 33.79
N PRO A 413 1.32 21.65 33.60
CA PRO A 413 1.02 22.23 32.30
C PRO A 413 2.14 22.01 31.28
N SER A 414 1.77 21.60 30.06
CA SER A 414 2.66 21.57 28.89
C SER A 414 2.36 22.71 27.90
N ILE A 415 1.72 23.76 28.42
CA ILE A 415 1.43 25.01 27.71
C ILE A 415 2.41 26.06 28.18
N GLN A 416 3.05 26.75 27.25
CA GLN A 416 3.94 27.86 27.53
C GLN A 416 3.17 28.99 28.23
N LYS A 417 3.75 29.51 29.31
CA LYS A 417 3.20 30.65 30.06
C LYS A 417 3.41 31.93 29.26
N ILE A 418 2.41 32.80 29.26
CA ILE A 418 2.60 34.17 28.77
C ILE A 418 3.30 35.03 29.84
N ASN A 419 3.97 36.10 29.42
CA ASN A 419 4.76 36.95 30.32
C ASN A 419 3.94 37.44 31.53
N GLY A 420 4.37 37.07 32.74
CA GLY A 420 3.72 37.46 33.99
C GLY A 420 2.51 36.61 34.41
N GLU A 421 2.16 35.57 33.66
CA GLU A 421 1.06 34.64 34.01
C GLU A 421 1.44 33.75 35.20
N LYS A 422 0.55 33.69 36.19
CA LYS A 422 0.71 32.78 37.33
C LYS A 422 0.19 31.39 36.98
N GLU A 423 0.71 30.38 37.65
CA GLU A 423 0.27 28.98 37.48
C GLU A 423 -1.23 28.81 37.68
N ARG A 424 -1.79 29.49 38.68
CA ARG A 424 -3.23 29.48 38.92
C ARG A 424 -4.03 30.06 37.75
N ASP A 425 -3.54 31.14 37.12
CA ASP A 425 -4.25 31.78 36.01
C ASP A 425 -4.23 30.90 34.76
N LEU A 426 -3.10 30.20 34.53
CA LEU A 426 -2.99 29.18 33.50
C LEU A 426 -3.92 28.00 33.77
N ALA A 427 -3.93 27.46 35.00
CA ALA A 427 -4.81 26.36 35.38
C ALA A 427 -6.30 26.70 35.21
N ILE A 428 -6.71 27.92 35.57
CA ILE A 428 -8.08 28.42 35.33
C ILE A 428 -8.38 28.50 33.83
N THR A 429 -7.43 28.98 33.03
CA THR A 429 -7.58 29.08 31.57
C THR A 429 -7.69 27.70 30.92
N THR A 430 -6.85 26.74 31.33
CA THR A 430 -6.87 25.35 30.89
C THR A 430 -8.21 24.70 31.24
N LEU A 431 -8.65 24.79 32.50
CA LEU A 431 -9.94 24.27 32.94
C LEU A 431 -11.10 24.87 32.15
N LYS A 432 -11.08 26.20 31.95
CA LYS A 432 -12.08 26.91 31.15
C LYS A 432 -12.17 26.34 29.74
N GLN A 433 -11.03 26.19 29.07
CA GLN A 433 -11.02 25.72 27.69
C GLN A 433 -11.45 24.26 27.57
N LEU A 434 -10.94 23.40 28.46
CA LEU A 434 -11.27 21.98 28.49
C LEU A 434 -12.65 21.68 29.10
N SER A 435 -13.46 22.70 29.42
CA SER A 435 -14.89 22.52 29.75
C SER A 435 -15.78 22.45 28.50
N MET A 436 -15.24 22.77 27.32
CA MET A 436 -15.95 22.87 26.04
C MET A 436 -15.28 22.05 24.93
N VAL A 437 -14.81 20.84 25.24
CA VAL A 437 -14.22 19.93 24.23
C VAL A 437 -15.26 19.64 23.13
N PRO A 438 -14.89 19.76 21.83
CA PRO A 438 -15.83 19.54 20.72
C PRO A 438 -16.50 18.17 20.74
N LYS A 439 -17.78 18.10 20.35
CA LYS A 439 -18.56 16.85 20.39
C LYS A 439 -17.96 15.72 19.55
N GLU A 440 -17.32 16.03 18.43
CA GLU A 440 -16.65 15.02 17.59
C GLU A 440 -15.45 14.39 18.29
N ILE A 441 -14.66 15.17 19.02
CA ILE A 441 -13.56 14.68 19.86
C ILE A 441 -14.09 13.79 20.99
N LEU A 442 -15.19 14.19 21.63
CA LEU A 442 -15.82 13.37 22.67
C LEU A 442 -16.31 12.02 22.12
N ARG A 443 -16.76 11.96 20.86
CA ARG A 443 -17.13 10.68 20.21
C ARG A 443 -15.92 9.78 20.04
N PHE A 444 -14.77 10.32 19.62
CA PHE A 444 -13.53 9.55 19.54
C PHE A 444 -13.15 8.95 20.90
N MET A 445 -13.24 9.73 21.98
CA MET A 445 -12.98 9.25 23.34
C MET A 445 -13.95 8.13 23.76
N GLN A 446 -15.23 8.22 23.38
CA GLN A 446 -16.22 7.17 23.67
C GLN A 446 -15.90 5.85 22.96
N SER A 447 -15.35 5.91 21.75
CA SER A 447 -14.98 4.73 20.97
C SER A 447 -13.56 4.22 21.24
N PHE A 448 -12.80 4.86 22.14
CA PHE A 448 -11.39 4.56 22.33
C PHE A 448 -11.18 3.39 23.30
N ASP A 449 -10.89 2.22 22.74
CA ASP A 449 -10.32 1.09 23.49
C ASP A 449 -8.79 1.25 23.59
N TYR A 450 -8.30 1.53 24.80
CA TYR A 450 -6.91 1.93 25.06
C TYR A 450 -5.84 0.95 24.57
N ALA A 451 -6.15 -0.35 24.40
CA ALA A 451 -5.20 -1.33 23.88
C ALA A 451 -5.19 -1.42 22.34
N GLN A 452 -6.22 -0.88 21.69
CA GLN A 452 -6.48 -1.05 20.26
C GLN A 452 -6.02 0.17 19.47
N GLN A 453 -6.71 0.50 18.38
CA GLN A 453 -6.40 1.63 17.51
C GLN A 453 -6.63 2.96 18.23
N LEU A 454 -5.57 3.78 18.34
CA LEU A 454 -5.66 5.13 18.89
C LEU A 454 -6.50 6.03 17.97
N PRO A 455 -7.34 6.91 18.53
CA PRO A 455 -7.88 8.05 17.80
C PRO A 455 -6.76 8.94 17.28
N LYS A 456 -6.95 9.50 16.07
CA LYS A 456 -5.91 10.26 15.38
C LYS A 456 -6.41 11.62 14.96
N ILE A 457 -5.55 12.61 15.08
CA ILE A 457 -5.75 13.94 14.53
C ILE A 457 -4.64 14.19 13.53
N VAL A 458 -5.04 14.36 12.27
CA VAL A 458 -4.15 14.87 11.24
C VAL A 458 -4.52 16.33 11.02
N VAL A 459 -3.55 17.22 11.14
CA VAL A 459 -3.74 18.65 10.89
C VAL A 459 -3.01 19.02 9.62
N PHE A 460 -3.69 19.68 8.69
CA PHE A 460 -3.03 20.41 7.62
C PHE A 460 -3.11 21.90 7.94
N TYR A 461 -1.97 22.52 8.20
CA TYR A 461 -1.90 23.91 8.63
C TYR A 461 -1.14 24.78 7.62
N ASP A 462 -1.83 25.81 7.16
CA ASP A 462 -1.29 26.96 6.45
C ASP A 462 -1.98 28.21 7.01
N GLU A 463 -1.30 29.36 7.05
CA GLU A 463 -1.85 30.60 7.62
C GLU A 463 -3.10 31.10 6.88
N SER A 464 -3.26 30.73 5.60
CA SER A 464 -4.48 31.02 4.83
C SER A 464 -5.73 30.32 5.38
N LEU A 465 -5.55 29.24 6.16
CA LEU A 465 -6.63 28.49 6.81
C LEU A 465 -7.02 29.06 8.18
N GLY A 466 -6.48 30.23 8.53
CA GLY A 466 -6.67 30.91 9.80
C GLY A 466 -5.46 30.76 10.73
N HIS A 467 -5.63 31.20 11.99
CA HIS A 467 -4.53 31.24 12.95
C HIS A 467 -4.77 30.29 14.11
N LEU A 468 -3.78 29.45 14.38
CA LEU A 468 -3.76 28.58 15.55
C LEU A 468 -3.74 29.43 16.82
N THR A 469 -4.65 29.11 17.74
CA THR A 469 -4.81 29.83 19.01
C THR A 469 -4.26 29.03 20.19
N ARG A 470 -4.04 29.72 21.31
CA ARG A 470 -3.69 29.06 22.57
C ARG A 470 -4.77 28.08 23.04
N ALA A 471 -6.03 28.36 22.73
CA ALA A 471 -7.14 27.45 23.03
C ALA A 471 -7.04 26.14 22.24
N ASP A 472 -6.63 26.20 20.97
CA ASP A 472 -6.34 25.00 20.16
C ASP A 472 -5.18 24.20 20.76
N ALA A 473 -4.09 24.88 21.14
CA ALA A 473 -2.93 24.26 21.77
C ALA A 473 -3.28 23.55 23.10
N ILE A 474 -4.12 24.17 23.95
CA ILE A 474 -4.65 23.53 25.17
C ILE A 474 -5.40 22.24 24.84
N LEU A 475 -6.24 22.24 23.78
CA LEU A 475 -6.92 21.03 23.34
C LEU A 475 -5.92 19.95 22.89
N PHE A 476 -4.97 20.27 22.00
CA PHE A 476 -4.00 19.27 21.52
C PHE A 476 -3.14 18.70 22.65
N SER A 477 -2.73 19.54 23.60
CA SER A 477 -2.03 19.10 24.81
C SER A 477 -2.86 18.10 25.64
N PHE A 478 -4.16 18.36 25.79
CA PHE A 478 -5.08 17.45 26.47
C PHE A 478 -5.25 16.13 25.72
N LEU A 479 -5.41 16.17 24.40
CA LEU A 479 -5.58 14.98 23.57
C LEU A 479 -4.33 14.10 23.52
N ASN A 480 -3.15 14.72 23.48
CA ASN A 480 -1.88 14.02 23.62
C ASN A 480 -1.86 13.21 24.93
N ARG A 481 -2.25 13.82 26.05
CA ARG A 481 -2.30 13.13 27.36
C ARG A 481 -3.37 12.04 27.45
N PHE A 482 -4.48 12.23 26.74
CA PHE A 482 -5.51 11.20 26.59
C PHE A 482 -5.01 10.00 25.79
N GLY A 483 -3.93 10.15 25.00
CA GLY A 483 -3.34 9.10 24.18
C GLY A 483 -3.82 9.14 22.73
N PHE A 484 -4.14 10.31 22.18
CA PHE A 484 -4.39 10.47 20.75
C PHE A 484 -3.06 10.54 19.99
N ASP A 485 -3.02 9.99 18.79
CA ASP A 485 -1.97 10.34 17.83
C ASP A 485 -2.30 11.71 17.20
N ILE A 486 -1.32 12.61 17.15
CA ILE A 486 -1.49 13.96 16.60
C ILE A 486 -0.34 14.23 15.63
N ILE A 487 -0.65 14.44 14.36
CA ILE A 487 0.32 14.71 13.30
C ILE A 487 -0.03 16.03 12.62
N PHE A 488 0.82 17.03 12.79
CA PHE A 488 0.73 18.32 12.12
C PHE A 488 1.55 18.32 10.84
N TYR A 489 0.93 18.72 9.73
CA TYR A 489 1.60 19.03 8.48
C TYR A 489 1.60 20.54 8.28
N THR A 490 2.80 21.12 8.16
CA THR A 490 3.01 22.56 7.99
C THR A 490 3.98 22.79 6.83
N PRO A 491 3.48 22.90 5.58
CA PRO A 491 4.31 23.09 4.38
C PRO A 491 5.28 24.28 4.48
N THR A 492 4.89 25.34 5.17
CA THR A 492 5.71 26.56 5.30
C THR A 492 6.89 26.41 6.25
N GLY A 493 6.84 25.41 7.14
CA GLY A 493 7.80 25.21 8.24
C GLY A 493 7.88 26.37 9.24
N LYS A 494 6.88 27.26 9.27
CA LYS A 494 6.78 28.36 10.25
C LYS A 494 6.53 27.82 11.65
N GLN A 495 6.78 28.66 12.65
CA GLN A 495 6.41 28.37 14.04
C GLN A 495 4.90 28.57 14.25
N ASP A 496 4.25 27.58 14.84
CA ASP A 496 2.81 27.57 15.14
C ASP A 496 2.55 26.99 16.53
N ILE A 497 2.48 25.66 16.68
CA ILE A 497 2.31 24.98 17.96
C ILE A 497 3.47 25.27 18.91
N GLU A 498 4.67 25.53 18.38
CA GLU A 498 5.87 25.87 19.14
C GLU A 498 5.73 27.20 19.89
N ASN A 499 4.80 28.06 19.49
CA ASN A 499 4.51 29.30 20.21
C ASN A 499 3.70 29.08 21.49
N TYR A 500 3.13 27.89 21.67
CA TYR A 500 2.15 27.61 22.73
C TYR A 500 2.45 26.34 23.52
N LEU A 501 3.12 25.34 22.94
CA LEU A 501 3.37 24.04 23.55
C LEU A 501 4.83 23.89 23.99
N GLU A 502 5.06 23.20 25.11
CA GLU A 502 6.40 22.84 25.55
C GLU A 502 7.06 21.85 24.56
N PRO A 503 8.32 22.04 24.15
CA PRO A 503 8.98 21.18 23.14
C PRO A 503 9.11 19.70 23.54
N SER A 504 8.95 19.38 24.83
CA SER A 504 9.09 18.01 25.35
C SER A 504 7.93 17.09 24.99
N ILE A 505 6.81 17.62 24.48
CA ILE A 505 5.61 16.83 24.22
C ILE A 505 5.40 16.45 22.75
N TYR A 506 6.23 16.95 21.83
CA TYR A 506 6.12 16.68 20.40
C TYR A 506 7.48 16.60 19.71
N THR A 507 7.56 15.88 18.58
CA THR A 507 8.76 15.77 17.74
C THR A 507 8.57 16.58 16.46
N ILE A 508 9.59 17.34 16.05
CA ILE A 508 9.61 18.03 14.75
C ILE A 508 10.41 17.21 13.74
N HIS A 509 9.78 16.86 12.63
CA HIS A 509 10.39 16.29 11.43
C HIS A 509 10.52 17.37 10.37
N ARG A 510 11.71 17.54 9.78
CA ARG A 510 11.95 18.57 8.76
C ARG A 510 12.16 17.93 7.40
N LEU A 511 11.31 18.30 6.44
CA LEU A 511 11.40 17.89 5.04
C LEU A 511 12.23 18.88 4.22
N GLU A 512 12.44 18.56 2.95
CA GLU A 512 13.42 19.19 2.07
C GLU A 512 13.03 20.61 1.63
N GLU A 513 11.74 20.85 1.39
CA GLU A 513 11.26 22.11 0.80
C GLU A 513 10.27 22.83 1.71
N MET A 514 10.46 24.13 1.91
CA MET A 514 9.49 24.99 2.58
C MET A 514 8.63 25.67 1.51
N VAL A 515 7.34 25.38 1.50
CA VAL A 515 6.41 25.78 0.46
C VAL A 515 5.30 26.64 1.06
N PHE A 516 4.98 27.75 0.40
CA PHE A 516 3.98 28.73 0.84
C PHE A 516 2.72 28.65 -0.02
N ASP A 517 1.60 29.12 0.52
CA ASP A 517 0.29 29.19 -0.15
C ASP A 517 -0.22 27.83 -0.66
N VAL A 518 0.15 26.75 0.04
CA VAL A 518 -0.22 25.39 -0.32
C VAL A 518 -1.65 25.13 0.12
N HIS A 519 -2.48 24.76 -0.84
CA HIS A 519 -3.85 24.35 -0.57
C HIS A 519 -3.89 22.83 -0.39
N TYR A 520 -4.76 22.36 0.49
CA TYR A 520 -4.97 20.93 0.65
C TYR A 520 -5.44 20.28 -0.65
N GLU A 521 -4.67 19.32 -1.17
CA GLU A 521 -5.03 18.56 -2.37
C GLU A 521 -5.91 17.38 -1.98
N GLN A 522 -7.14 17.32 -2.49
CA GLN A 522 -8.01 16.17 -2.27
C GLN A 522 -7.46 14.94 -3.01
N PRO A 523 -7.52 13.73 -2.41
CA PRO A 523 -7.05 12.52 -3.08
C PRO A 523 -7.85 12.29 -4.38
N THR A 524 -7.17 12.19 -5.52
CA THR A 524 -7.84 11.97 -6.81
C THR A 524 -8.33 10.51 -6.93
N LYS A 525 -9.53 10.31 -7.50
CA LYS A 525 -10.17 8.97 -7.60
C LYS A 525 -9.31 7.92 -8.29
N THR A 526 -8.41 8.33 -9.19
CA THR A 526 -7.49 7.45 -9.92
C THR A 526 -6.31 6.98 -9.06
N GLN A 527 -5.81 7.84 -8.17
CA GLN A 527 -4.76 7.51 -7.20
C GLN A 527 -5.25 6.50 -6.15
N SER A 528 -6.52 6.58 -5.72
CA SER A 528 -7.10 5.65 -4.75
C SER A 528 -7.10 4.17 -5.21
N PHE A 529 -7.24 3.90 -6.51
CA PHE A 529 -7.21 2.53 -7.04
C PHE A 529 -5.77 1.98 -7.11
N ILE A 530 -4.83 2.80 -7.58
CA ILE A 530 -3.41 2.45 -7.70
C ILE A 530 -2.76 2.30 -6.31
N GLN A 531 -3.09 3.19 -5.36
CA GLN A 531 -2.62 3.14 -3.98
C GLN A 531 -3.16 1.92 -3.22
N LYS A 532 -4.43 1.55 -3.45
CA LYS A 532 -4.98 0.28 -2.94
C LYS A 532 -4.19 -0.91 -3.44
N ILE A 533 -3.80 -0.94 -4.72
CA ILE A 533 -3.05 -2.07 -5.28
C ILE A 533 -1.57 -2.03 -4.83
N ARG A 534 -0.95 -0.87 -4.67
CA ARG A 534 0.43 -0.76 -4.18
C ARG A 534 0.59 -1.23 -2.73
N LYS A 535 -0.35 -0.85 -1.84
CA LYS A 535 -0.40 -1.32 -0.45
C LYS A 535 -0.56 -2.85 -0.31
N ARG A 536 -1.06 -3.52 -1.34
CA ARG A 536 -1.32 -4.98 -1.38
C ARG A 536 -0.11 -5.84 -1.69
N PHE A 537 0.91 -5.26 -2.31
CA PHE A 537 2.08 -6.00 -2.79
C PHE A 537 3.39 -5.54 -2.19
N PHE A 538 3.46 -4.38 -1.52
CA PHE A 538 4.73 -3.81 -1.04
C PHE A 538 4.74 -3.47 0.46
N ASP A 539 3.57 -3.35 1.09
CA ASP A 539 3.39 -3.33 2.55
C ASP A 539 2.97 -4.73 3.03
#